data_AF-A0A9X3USF1-F1
#
_entry.id   AF-A0A9X3USF1-F1
#
_cell.length_a   1.000
_cell.length_b   1.000
_cell.length_c   1.000
_cell.angle_alpha   90.00
_cell.angle_beta   90.00
_cell.angle_gamma   90.00
#
_symmetry.space_group_name_H-M   'P 1'
#
loop_
_entity.id
_entity.type
_entity.pdbx_description
1 polymer ?
#
loop_
_entity_poly.entity_id
_entity_poly.type
_entity_poly.pdbx_seq_one_letter_code
_entity_poly.pdbx_strand_id
1 'polypeptide(L)' 'MCPSIPAALLAHLDKTGFNGNTYGDVSKYAVILKRERDVCLNRIDKIREWQKEDLNK' A
#
# COMPACT_ATOMS: atom_id res chain seq x y z
N MET A 1 19.10 6.74 21.41
CA MET A 1 18.84 6.61 19.96
C MET A 1 17.34 6.68 19.77
N CYS A 2 16.79 7.75 19.17
CA CYS A 2 15.36 7.76 18.81
C CYS A 2 15.12 6.69 17.72
N PRO A 3 14.05 5.89 17.80
CA PRO A 3 13.71 4.98 16.71
C PRO A 3 13.41 5.80 15.46
N SER A 4 14.20 5.59 14.40
CA SER A 4 13.92 6.18 13.09
C SER A 4 12.64 5.54 12.55
N ILE A 5 11.64 6.37 12.23
CA ILE A 5 10.44 5.89 11.55
C ILE A 5 10.89 5.26 10.23
N PRO A 6 10.54 3.99 9.95
CA PRO A 6 10.89 3.35 8.69
C PRO A 6 10.43 4.19 7.50
N ALA A 7 11.30 4.44 6.52
CA ALA A 7 11.00 5.26 5.35
C ALA A 7 9.77 4.76 4.57
N ALA A 8 9.48 3.45 4.63
CA ALA A 8 8.28 2.84 4.06
C ALA A 8 6.97 3.39 4.66
N LEU A 9 6.98 3.85 5.92
CA LEU A 9 5.84 4.49 6.58
C LEU A 9 5.73 5.99 6.25
N LEU A 10 6.78 6.59 5.69
CA LEU A 10 6.81 7.99 5.22
C LEU A 10 6.58 8.11 3.72
N ALA A 11 6.52 6.99 3.00
CA ALA A 11 6.33 6.98 1.56
C ALA A 11 4.93 7.51 1.20
N HIS A 12 4.88 8.42 0.23
CA HIS A 12 3.62 8.91 -0.32
C HIS A 12 2.77 7.74 -0.82
N LEU A 13 1.51 7.70 -0.40
CA LEU A 13 0.52 6.78 -0.93
C LEU A 13 -0.50 7.55 -1.72
N ASP A 14 -0.51 7.35 -3.04
CA ASP A 14 -1.57 7.87 -3.90
C ASP A 14 -2.87 7.15 -3.55
N LYS A 15 -3.78 7.86 -2.89
CA LYS A 15 -5.14 7.40 -2.64
C LYS A 15 -6.08 8.18 -3.52
N THR A 16 -6.80 7.48 -4.38
CA THR A 16 -7.84 8.09 -5.19
C THR A 16 -8.94 8.64 -4.28
N GLY A 17 -9.34 9.91 -4.47
CA GLY A 17 -10.46 10.50 -3.73
C GLY A 17 -11.81 9.91 -4.14
N PHE A 18 -12.77 9.86 -3.22
CA PHE A 18 -14.14 9.47 -3.54
C PHE A 18 -14.99 10.71 -3.82
N ASN A 19 -15.67 10.74 -4.97
CA ASN A 19 -16.54 11.83 -5.40
C ASN A 19 -17.94 11.34 -5.86
N GLY A 20 -18.30 10.11 -5.51
CA GLY A 20 -19.56 9.47 -5.90
C GLY A 20 -20.72 9.79 -4.96
N ASN A 21 -21.94 9.65 -5.47
CA ASN A 21 -23.17 9.88 -4.69
C ASN A 21 -24.16 8.72 -4.76
N THR A 22 -23.84 7.66 -5.52
CA THR A 22 -24.72 6.50 -5.70
C THR A 22 -24.05 5.22 -5.21
N TYR A 23 -24.86 4.18 -4.96
CA TYR A 23 -24.34 2.83 -4.68
C TYR A 23 -23.45 2.30 -5.82
N GLY A 24 -23.77 2.66 -7.07
CA GLY A 24 -22.95 2.32 -8.23
C GLY A 24 -21.56 2.95 -8.16
N ASP A 25 -21.46 4.18 -7.69
CA ASP A 25 -20.16 4.86 -7.52
C ASP A 25 -19.34 4.25 -6.38
N VAL A 26 -19.99 3.88 -5.27
CA VAL A 26 -19.35 3.14 -4.17
C VAL A 26 -18.78 1.81 -4.68
N SER A 27 -19.55 1.09 -5.48
CA SER A 27 -19.12 -0.19 -6.06
C SER A 27 -17.89 -0.04 -6.96
N LYS A 28 -17.86 1.00 -7.82
CA LYS A 28 -16.70 1.32 -8.66
C LYS A 28 -15.49 1.73 -7.82
N TYR A 29 -15.70 2.57 -6.82
CA TYR A 29 -14.64 3.02 -5.93
C TYR A 29 -14.03 1.86 -5.12
N ALA A 30 -14.83 0.87 -4.71
CA ALA A 30 -14.33 -0.33 -4.04
C ALA A 30 -13.34 -1.14 -4.92
N VAL A 31 -13.56 -1.19 -6.24
CA VAL A 31 -12.62 -1.83 -7.18
C VAL A 31 -11.29 -1.06 -7.25
N ILE A 32 -11.35 0.27 -7.24
CA ILE A 32 -10.15 1.13 -7.18
C ILE A 32 -9.37 0.85 -5.89
N LEU A 33 -10.04 0.90 -4.74
CA LEU A 33 -9.41 0.63 -3.44
C LEU A 33 -8.80 -0.76 -3.36
N LYS A 34 -9.46 -1.78 -3.94
CA LYS A 34 -8.91 -3.14 -4.02
C LYS A 34 -7.57 -3.14 -4.76
N ARG A 35 -7.49 -2.48 -5.92
CA ARG A 35 -6.26 -2.37 -6.71
C ARG A 35 -5.16 -1.62 -5.96
N GLU A 36 -5.47 -0.48 -5.36
CA GLU A 36 -4.51 0.31 -4.58
C GLU A 36 -3.95 -0.50 -3.40
N ARG A 37 -4.82 -1.21 -2.67
CA ARG A 37 -4.41 -2.10 -1.59
C ARG A 37 -3.49 -3.22 -2.07
N ASP A 38 -3.81 -3.87 -3.18
CA ASP A 38 -3.01 -4.97 -3.71
C ASP A 38 -1.60 -4.49 -4.14
N VAL A 39 -1.47 -3.25 -4.63
CA VAL A 39 -0.16 -2.61 -4.89
C VAL A 39 0.64 -2.40 -3.60
N CYS A 40 -0.01 -1.93 -2.53
CA CYS A 40 0.64 -1.76 -1.23
C CYS A 40 1.13 -3.08 -0.65
N LEU A 41 0.29 -4.13 -0.72
CA LEU A 41 0.64 -5.46 -0.25
C LEU A 41 1.87 -6.01 -1.00
N ASN A 42 1.89 -5.87 -2.33
CA ASN A 42 3.03 -6.28 -3.15
C ASN A 42 4.34 -5.56 -2.78
N ARG A 43 4.29 -4.28 -2.37
CA ARG A 43 5.48 -3.56 -1.88
C ARG A 43 6.00 -4.18 -0.58
N ILE A 44 5.11 -4.53 0.35
CA ILE A 44 5.47 -5.18 1.61
C ILE A 44 6.08 -6.56 1.35
N ASP A 45 5.50 -7.33 0.42
CA ASP A 45 6.00 -8.66 0.10
C ASP A 45 7.41 -8.60 -0.48
N LYS A 46 7.70 -7.64 -1.37
CA LYS A 46 9.08 -7.40 -1.85
C LYS A 46 10.07 -7.04 -0.76
N ILE A 47 9.65 -6.25 0.25
CA ILE A 47 10.51 -5.93 1.40
C ILE A 47 10.81 -7.20 2.21
N ARG A 48 9.80 -8.04 2.44
CA ARG A 48 9.97 -9.32 3.16
C ARG A 48 10.87 -10.28 2.40
N GLU A 49 10.73 -10.35 1.07
CA GLU A 49 11.60 -11.14 0.19
C GLU A 49 13.04 -10.66 0.28
N TRP A 50 13.27 -9.35 0.12
CA TRP A 50 14.59 -8.74 0.28
C TRP A 50 15.21 -9.03 1.65
N GLN A 51 14.46 -8.92 2.74
CA GLN A 51 14.96 -9.25 4.09
C GLN A 51 15.40 -10.72 4.20
N LYS A 52 14.64 -11.65 3.61
CA LYS A 52 15.02 -13.07 3.60
C LYS A 52 16.30 -13.31 2.80
N GLU A 53 16.47 -12.64 1.66
CA GLU A 53 17.69 -12.73 0.86
C GLU A 53 18.90 -12.15 1.59
N ASP A 54 18.73 -11.02 2.30
CA ASP A 54 19.79 -10.37 3.08
C ASP A 54 20.21 -11.20 4.30
N LEU A 55 19.25 -11.82 5.00
CA LEU A 55 19.50 -12.73 6.13
C LEU A 55 20.16 -14.06 5.73
N ASN A 56 20.07 -14.45 4.46
CA ASN A 56 20.69 -15.67 3.91
C ASN A 56 22.05 -15.40 3.24
N LYS A 57 22.56 -14.17 3.30
CA LYS A 57 23.93 -13.79 2.91
C LYS A 57 24.87 -13.84 4.11
#